data_AF-A0A950MUJ7-F1
#
_entry.id   AF-A0A950MUJ7-F1
#
_cell.length_a   1.000
_cell.length_b   1.000
_cell.length_c   1.000
_cell.angle_alpha   90.00
_cell.angle_beta   90.00
_cell.angle_gamma   90.00
#
_symmetry.space_group_name_H-M   'P 1'
#
loop_
_entity.id
_entity.type
_entity.pdbx_description
1 polymer ?
#
loop_
_entity_poly.entity_id
_entity_poly.type
_entity_poly.pdbx_seq_one_letter_code
_entity_poly.pdbx_strand_id
1 'polypeptide(L)' 'MIICSCNVLSDHAVRTAVSGAGAPRTAGQVYGCLGCSPQCGRCATTIRRIMDEALGACSRGCPRDGAA' A
#
# COMPACT_ATOMS: atom_id res chain seq x y z
N MET A 1 -5.62 -12.84 2.82
CA MET A 1 -6.54 -12.78 1.66
C MET A 1 -5.77 -12.41 0.39
N ILE A 2 -6.02 -13.10 -0.74
CA ILE A 2 -5.51 -12.67 -2.04
C ILE A 2 -6.32 -11.46 -2.53
N ILE A 3 -5.61 -10.39 -2.86
CA ILE A 3 -6.17 -9.10 -3.30
C ILE A 3 -6.10 -8.95 -4.81
N CYS A 4 -5.02 -9.45 -5.43
CA CYS A 4 -4.81 -9.37 -6.87
C CYS A 4 -4.58 -10.77 -7.44
N SER A 5 -5.48 -11.27 -8.28
CA SER A 5 -5.28 -12.56 -8.97
C SER A 5 -4.23 -12.47 -10.08
N CYS A 6 -4.19 -11.35 -10.81
CA CYS A 6 -3.25 -11.08 -11.91
C CYS A 6 -1.78 -11.23 -11.49
N ASN A 7 -1.44 -10.68 -10.33
CA ASN A 7 -0.08 -10.63 -9.81
C ASN A 7 0.07 -11.49 -8.53
N VAL A 8 -0.96 -12.27 -8.19
CA VAL A 8 -1.00 -13.14 -7.00
C VAL A 8 -0.56 -12.41 -5.71
N LEU A 9 -1.10 -11.21 -5.49
CA LEU A 9 -0.74 -10.39 -4.32
C LEU A 9 -1.67 -10.67 -3.14
N SER A 10 -1.10 -10.88 -1.96
CA SER A 10 -1.83 -11.01 -0.70
C SER A 10 -1.97 -9.67 0.01
N ASP A 11 -2.93 -9.57 0.93
CA ASP A 11 -3.08 -8.41 1.81
C ASP A 11 -1.82 -8.17 2.63
N HIS A 12 -1.18 -9.25 3.11
CA HIS A 12 0.06 -9.16 3.86
C HIS A 12 1.19 -8.56 3.01
N ALA A 13 1.33 -8.97 1.75
CA ALA A 13 2.33 -8.37 0.86
C ALA A 13 2.12 -6.86 0.69
N VAL A 14 0.86 -6.42 0.55
CA VAL A 14 0.52 -4.99 0.48
C VAL A 14 0.86 -4.29 1.80
N ARG A 15 0.51 -4.87 2.95
CA ARG A 15 0.82 -4.31 4.29
C ARG A 15 2.32 -4.20 4.53
N THR A 16 3.10 -5.20 4.14
CA THR A 16 4.56 -5.16 4.22
C THR A 16 5.14 -4.05 3.34
N ALA A 17 4.65 -3.89 2.11
CA ALA A 17 5.13 -2.85 1.19
C ALA A 17 4.91 -1.42 1.73
N VAL A 18 3.83 -1.19 2.49
CA VAL A 18 3.50 0.14 3.05
C VAL A 18 4.15 0.42 4.42
N SER A 19 4.82 -0.56 5.01
CA SER A 19 5.42 -0.42 6.36
C SER A 19 6.89 0.04 6.33
N GLY A 20 7.51 0.14 5.15
CA GLY A 20 8.93 0.50 5.00
C GLY A 20 9.21 2.01 4.93
N ALA A 21 10.48 2.38 5.10
CA ALA A 21 10.96 3.73 4.80
C ALA A 21 10.74 4.01 3.29
N GLY A 22 10.07 5.13 2.97
CA GLY A 22 9.66 5.42 1.60
C GLY A 22 8.37 4.72 1.15
N ALA A 23 7.49 4.38 2.10
CA ALA A 23 6.21 3.73 1.83
C ALA A 23 5.45 4.35 0.62
N PRO A 24 4.94 3.50 -0.31
CA PRO A 24 4.22 3.95 -1.49
C PRO A 24 2.99 4.77 -1.11
N ARG A 25 2.71 5.83 -1.88
CA ARG A 25 1.57 6.74 -1.69
C ARG A 25 0.42 6.47 -2.66
N THR A 26 0.65 5.59 -3.63
CA THR A 26 -0.37 5.15 -4.57
C THR A 26 -0.35 3.63 -4.74
N ALA A 27 -1.49 3.05 -5.10
CA ALA A 27 -1.55 1.62 -5.44
C ALA A 27 -0.60 1.26 -6.60
N GLY A 28 -0.37 2.19 -7.53
CA GLY A 28 0.62 2.04 -8.62
C GLY A 28 2.03 1.77 -8.08
N GLN A 29 2.47 2.58 -7.13
CA GLN A 29 3.76 2.43 -6.47
C GLN A 29 3.84 1.13 -5.66
N VAL A 30 2.74 0.65 -5.07
CA VAL A 30 2.70 -0.66 -4.39
C VAL A 30 3.10 -1.79 -5.34
N TYR A 31 2.57 -1.81 -6.57
CA TYR A 31 2.98 -2.83 -7.56
C TYR A 31 4.48 -2.76 -7.83
N GLY A 32 5.02 -1.55 -8.03
CA GLY A 32 6.46 -1.34 -8.24
C GLY A 32 7.31 -1.81 -7.05
N CYS A 33 6.91 -1.51 -5.82
CA CYS A 33 7.57 -2.01 -4.61
C CYS A 33 7.54 -3.54 -4.51
N LEU A 34 6.50 -4.18 -5.04
CA LEU A 34 6.35 -5.63 -5.08
C LEU A 34 6.94 -6.26 -6.36
N GLY A 35 7.65 -5.48 -7.18
CA GLY A 35 8.34 -5.98 -8.38
C GLY A 35 7.41 -6.36 -9.53
N CYS A 36 6.21 -5.79 -9.60
CA CYS A 36 5.25 -6.09 -10.66
C CYS A 36 4.62 -4.81 -11.26
N SER A 37 3.96 -4.97 -12.41
CA SER A 37 3.15 -3.92 -13.04
C SER A 37 1.66 -4.22 -12.87
N PRO A 38 0.78 -3.21 -12.80
CA PRO A 38 -0.66 -3.42 -12.81
C PRO A 38 -1.11 -4.06 -14.14
N GLN A 39 -1.98 -5.06 -14.07
CA GLN A 39 -2.61 -5.67 -15.25
C GLN A 39 -4.03 -5.14 -15.48
N CYS A 40 -5.03 -5.68 -14.77
CA CYS A 40 -6.43 -5.27 -14.96
C CYS A 40 -6.91 -4.18 -14.00
N GLY A 41 -6.12 -3.80 -12.99
CA GLY A 41 -6.42 -2.72 -12.04
C GLY A 41 -7.58 -2.95 -11.07
N ARG A 42 -8.34 -4.05 -11.18
CA ARG A 42 -9.54 -4.31 -10.32
C ARG A 42 -9.26 -4.30 -8.83
N CYS A 43 -8.04 -4.68 -8.44
CA CYS A 43 -7.60 -4.72 -7.05
C CYS A 43 -7.14 -3.36 -6.50
N ALA A 44 -7.06 -2.31 -7.34
CA ALA A 44 -6.48 -1.03 -6.95
C ALA A 44 -7.23 -0.36 -5.78
N THR A 45 -8.57 -0.40 -5.78
CA THR A 45 -9.38 0.16 -4.69
C THR A 45 -9.14 -0.59 -3.37
N THR A 46 -9.06 -1.93 -3.42
CA THR A 46 -8.79 -2.75 -2.23
C THR A 46 -7.38 -2.52 -1.71
N ILE A 47 -6.37 -2.43 -2.58
CA ILE A 47 -5.01 -2.05 -2.21
C ILE A 47 -5.03 -0.69 -1.50
N ARG A 48 -5.74 0.30 -2.06
CA ARG A 48 -5.83 1.64 -1.48
C ARG A 48 -6.46 1.64 -0.08
N ARG A 49 -7.53 0.85 0.14
CA ARG A 49 -8.09 0.65 1.48
C ARG A 49 -7.08 0.07 2.48
N ILE A 50 -6.33 -0.94 2.06
CA ILE A 50 -5.28 -1.54 2.92
C ILE A 50 -4.18 -0.51 3.22
N MET A 51 -3.81 0.32 2.24
CA MET A 51 -2.87 1.43 2.45
C MET A 51 -3.42 2.41 3.48
N ASP A 52 -4.68 2.83 3.35
CA ASP A 52 -5.33 3.78 4.26
C ASP A 52 -5.46 3.20 5.68
N GLU A 53 -5.76 1.91 5.82
CA GLU A 53 -5.78 1.23 7.12
C GLU A 53 -4.39 1.19 7.77
N ALA A 54 -3.36 0.85 6.98
CA ALA A 54 -1.99 0.73 7.49
C ALA A 54 -1.36 2.09 7.80
N LEU A 55 -1.58 3.11 6.97
CA LEU A 55 -1.07 4.46 7.16
C LEU A 55 -1.92 5.28 8.13
N GLY A 56 -3.23 5.04 8.16
CA GLY A 56 -4.16 5.63 9.13
C GLY A 56 -3.90 5.17 10.56
N ALA A 57 -3.36 3.96 10.76
CA ALA A 57 -2.84 3.55 12.06
C ALA A 57 -1.69 4.46 12.56
N CYS A 58 -0.88 5.04 11.67
CA CYS A 58 0.14 6.04 12.03
C CYS A 58 -0.44 7.43 12.35
N SER A 59 -1.71 7.71 12.08
CA SER A 59 -2.31 9.03 12.33
C SER A 59 -2.79 9.25 13.77
N ARG A 60 -2.77 8.20 14.62
CA ARG A 60 -3.11 8.31 16.05
C ARG A 60 -1.93 8.63 16.97
N GLY A 61 -0.71 8.82 16.45
CA GLY A 61 0.47 8.92 17.31
C GLY A 61 1.71 9.66 16.81
N CYS A 62 1.71 10.27 15.61
CA CYS A 62 2.87 11.05 15.17
C CYS A 62 2.49 12.53 15.01
N PRO A 63 3.09 13.47 15.78
CA PRO A 63 3.03 14.87 15.41
C PRO A 63 3.68 15.03 14.03
N ARG A 64 3.07 15.86 13.20
CA ARG A 64 3.65 16.27 11.92
C ARG A 64 4.84 17.18 12.19
N ASP A 65 6.01 16.62 12.47
CA ASP A 65 7.24 17.41 12.46
C ASP A 65 7.70 17.58 11.01
N GLY A 66 7.45 18.78 10.49
CA GLY A 66 7.97 19.22 9.20
C GLY A 66 7.13 20.29 8.50
N ALA A 67 6.99 21.47 9.11
CA ALA A 67 6.85 22.74 8.40
C ALA A 67 6.90 23.94 9.37
N ALA A 68 8.11 24.39 9.71
CA ALA A 68 8.52 25.81 9.82
C ALA A 68 9.97 25.86 10.33
#